data_AF-A0A9P1C9J5-F1
#
_entry.id   AF-A0A9P1C9J5-F1
#
_cell.length_a   1.000
_cell.length_b   1.000
_cell.length_c   1.000
_cell.angle_alpha   90.00
_cell.angle_beta   90.00
_cell.angle_gamma   90.00
#
_symmetry.space_group_name_H-M   'P 1'
#
loop_
_entity.id
_entity.type
_entity.pdbx_description
1 polymer ?
#
loop_
_entity_poly.entity_id
_entity_poly.type
_entity_poly.pdbx_seq_one_letter_code
_entity_poly.pdbx_strand_id
1 'polypeptide(L)'
;MRLSGRHPRAFAIFRSTAALWFSCLGCLWFYRCFAGVTPTTLTRLRGVAGVGTLSSCRLSGCQRQQRQAVEEEGAESSASAAPSLDCITPIGPFSPFRSSACSFDSELGKGMTDLTTSSPEFAVEMSRMQLDMQMGREPEPERMRKLADGLEASHQKWQELMTRLQLSSDFQSREYFKISLSHLDGRSIDDLGKMVKYQVDCMRAVASGLMPPAPPLGLDMSPPKEGMPSATASPPMIEAEPFDSSAFTSEVVREEYDVLRRDHRQLIKMGEAYGDFDPLGKLAFLDQVEKIEERWDIFFGRLGLLGQLSPEYRQQSSDFLDSMGLTAQQFRKLLRRAHDLMRKDAEVQPFDVLQKGRAPLMVDLDLLDSNPAASVAVFAVDDQLLLQCRWSG
;
A
#
# COMPACT_ATOMS: atom_id res chain seq x y z
N MET A 1 -25.64 50.17 -31.68
CA MET A 1 -24.21 49.89 -31.96
C MET A 1 -23.66 49.14 -30.75
N ARG A 2 -23.72 47.80 -30.66
CA ARG A 2 -22.72 46.82 -31.13
C ARG A 2 -21.28 47.33 -31.08
N LEU A 3 -20.47 46.81 -30.14
CA LEU A 3 -19.36 45.87 -30.41
C LEU A 3 -18.72 45.32 -29.10
N SER A 4 -18.56 43.99 -29.09
CA SER A 4 -17.53 43.10 -28.50
C SER A 4 -16.85 43.47 -27.16
N GLY A 5 -16.67 42.59 -26.16
CA GLY A 5 -16.53 41.14 -26.19
C GLY A 5 -15.06 40.73 -26.03
N ARG A 6 -14.64 40.30 -24.83
CA ARG A 6 -13.50 39.38 -24.57
C ARG A 6 -13.50 38.93 -23.10
N HIS A 7 -13.80 37.64 -22.90
CA HIS A 7 -13.54 36.89 -21.66
C HIS A 7 -12.05 36.50 -21.58
N PRO A 8 -11.46 36.39 -20.39
CA PRO A 8 -10.33 35.51 -20.16
C PRO A 8 -10.82 34.20 -19.50
N ARG A 9 -10.89 33.13 -20.30
CA ARG A 9 -10.77 31.74 -19.83
C ARG A 9 -9.32 31.32 -20.07
N ALA A 10 -8.49 31.38 -19.03
CA ALA A 10 -7.15 30.76 -19.04
C ALA A 10 -6.55 30.75 -17.62
N PHE A 11 -7.15 29.99 -16.69
CA PHE A 11 -6.53 29.66 -15.40
C PHE A 11 -7.13 28.36 -14.88
N ALA A 12 -6.91 27.26 -15.59
CA ALA A 12 -7.39 25.93 -15.16
C ALA A 12 -6.61 24.78 -15.80
N ILE A 13 -5.27 24.85 -15.92
CA ILE A 13 -4.43 23.69 -16.32
C ILE A 13 -3.03 23.77 -15.65
N PHE A 14 -2.95 24.02 -14.34
CA PHE A 14 -1.64 24.06 -13.65
C PHE A 14 -1.61 23.35 -12.28
N ARG A 15 -2.65 22.57 -11.94
CA ARG A 15 -2.75 21.92 -10.62
C ARG A 15 -2.25 20.46 -10.54
N SER A 16 -2.07 19.74 -11.66
CA SER A 16 -1.70 18.29 -11.61
C SER A 16 -0.23 17.97 -11.94
N THR A 17 0.56 18.91 -12.45
CA THR A 17 1.95 18.62 -12.88
C THR A 17 3.03 18.92 -11.83
N ALA A 18 2.69 19.63 -10.75
CA ALA A 18 3.66 19.95 -9.71
C ALA A 18 3.98 18.75 -8.80
N ALA A 19 3.03 17.84 -8.54
CA ALA A 19 3.23 16.67 -7.68
C ALA A 19 4.21 15.63 -8.27
N LEU A 20 4.35 15.59 -9.60
CA LEU A 20 5.19 14.64 -10.33
C LEU A 20 6.69 15.02 -10.35
N TRP A 21 7.05 16.23 -9.94
CA TRP A 21 8.44 16.71 -9.95
C TRP A 21 9.19 16.52 -8.62
N PHE A 22 8.51 16.03 -7.57
CA PHE A 22 8.96 16.14 -6.18
C PHE A 22 10.10 15.21 -5.72
N SER A 23 10.55 14.23 -6.52
CA SER A 23 11.64 13.32 -6.08
C SER A 23 12.90 13.32 -6.96
N CYS A 24 12.83 13.79 -8.21
CA CYS A 24 13.88 13.47 -9.18
C CYS A 24 15.03 14.50 -9.23
N LEU A 25 14.73 15.81 -9.09
CA LEU A 25 15.73 16.86 -9.27
C LEU A 25 16.36 17.33 -7.94
N GLY A 26 15.66 17.24 -6.82
CA GLY A 26 16.17 17.70 -5.52
C GLY A 26 17.40 16.93 -5.05
N CYS A 27 17.33 15.59 -4.99
CA CYS A 27 18.42 14.77 -4.47
C CYS A 27 19.62 14.65 -5.43
N LEU A 28 19.37 14.54 -6.74
CA LEU A 28 20.42 14.46 -7.76
C LEU A 28 21.13 15.80 -7.99
N TRP A 29 20.44 16.93 -7.83
CA TRP A 29 21.07 18.26 -7.94
C TRP A 29 21.81 18.65 -6.66
N PHE A 30 21.33 18.25 -5.47
CA PHE A 30 22.06 18.41 -4.20
C PHE A 30 23.44 17.75 -4.25
N TYR A 31 23.55 16.53 -4.78
CA TYR A 31 24.84 15.86 -4.97
C TYR A 31 25.71 16.53 -6.05
N ARG A 32 25.11 17.09 -7.10
CA ARG A 32 25.84 17.67 -8.24
C ARG A 32 26.35 19.10 -8.00
N CYS A 33 25.69 19.86 -7.12
CA CYS A 33 26.14 21.21 -6.72
C CYS A 33 27.22 21.17 -5.62
N PHE A 34 27.25 20.14 -4.75
CA PHE A 34 28.23 20.05 -3.66
C PHE A 34 29.46 19.18 -3.95
N ALA A 35 29.44 18.35 -5.00
CA ALA A 35 30.61 17.55 -5.42
C ALA A 35 31.69 18.36 -6.20
N GLY A 36 31.64 19.69 -6.15
CA GLY A 36 32.58 20.61 -6.78
C GLY A 36 33.92 20.78 -6.05
N VAL A 37 34.48 19.73 -5.46
CA VAL A 37 35.88 19.71 -4.99
C VAL A 37 36.46 18.34 -5.30
N THR A 38 37.30 18.28 -6.36
CA THR A 38 38.06 17.07 -6.70
C THR A 38 39.29 16.95 -5.80
N PRO A 39 39.74 15.71 -5.55
CA PRO A 39 41.12 15.43 -5.93
C PRO A 39 41.20 14.21 -6.85
N THR A 40 41.98 14.41 -7.91
CA THR A 40 42.67 13.38 -8.70
C THR A 40 43.29 12.29 -7.81
N THR A 41 43.09 11.01 -8.14
CA THR A 41 44.14 10.11 -8.64
C THR A 41 43.53 8.73 -8.95
N LEU A 42 43.95 8.20 -10.10
CA LEU A 42 43.48 7.01 -10.79
C LEU A 42 44.52 5.91 -10.58
N THR A 43 44.13 4.69 -10.15
CA THR A 43 44.94 3.50 -10.42
C THR A 43 44.10 2.23 -10.61
N ARG A 44 43.98 1.93 -11.90
CA ARG A 44 43.79 0.66 -12.61
C ARG A 44 44.30 -0.61 -11.89
N LEU A 45 43.47 -1.64 -11.78
CA LEU A 45 43.91 -3.05 -11.86
C LEU A 45 42.86 -3.92 -12.57
N ARG A 46 43.38 -4.82 -13.41
CA ARG A 46 42.75 -5.70 -14.40
C ARG A 46 42.80 -7.15 -13.89
N GLY A 47 41.84 -7.97 -14.30
CA GLY A 47 41.94 -9.45 -14.29
C GLY A 47 40.87 -10.10 -13.40
N VAL A 48 40.31 -11.29 -13.67
CA VAL A 48 40.58 -12.37 -14.65
C VAL A 48 39.26 -13.16 -14.80
N ALA A 49 39.06 -13.77 -15.97
CA ALA A 49 37.95 -14.64 -16.32
C ALA A 49 37.90 -15.95 -15.50
N GLY A 50 36.69 -16.46 -15.25
CA GLY A 50 36.46 -17.79 -14.67
C GLY A 50 35.18 -18.40 -15.22
N VAL A 51 35.34 -19.32 -16.17
CA VAL A 51 34.32 -20.19 -16.75
C VAL A 51 34.02 -21.33 -15.76
N GLY A 52 32.75 -21.60 -15.49
CA GLY A 52 32.32 -22.70 -14.63
C GLY A 52 30.93 -23.23 -15.00
N THR A 53 30.92 -24.26 -15.83
CA THR A 53 29.77 -25.11 -16.22
C THR A 53 29.54 -26.20 -15.18
N LEU A 54 28.34 -26.32 -14.61
CA LEU A 54 27.80 -27.54 -13.98
C LEU A 54 26.28 -27.54 -14.17
N SER A 55 25.77 -28.36 -15.08
CA SER A 55 25.30 -29.75 -14.89
C SER A 55 23.96 -29.87 -14.18
N SER A 56 23.01 -30.31 -15.00
CA SER A 56 21.61 -30.65 -14.75
C SER A 56 21.48 -31.90 -13.88
N CYS A 57 20.62 -31.85 -12.87
CA CYS A 57 20.01 -33.04 -12.26
C CYS A 57 18.49 -32.92 -12.35
N ARG A 58 17.91 -33.77 -13.22
CA ARG A 58 16.48 -34.03 -13.32
C ARG A 58 16.06 -34.91 -12.13
N LEU A 59 15.07 -34.48 -11.37
CA LEU A 59 14.24 -35.37 -10.57
C LEU A 59 12.77 -35.04 -10.81
N SER A 60 12.06 -36.06 -11.28
CA SER A 60 10.65 -36.04 -11.65
C SER A 60 9.78 -36.39 -10.45
N GLY A 61 8.63 -35.72 -10.34
CA GLY A 61 7.43 -36.29 -9.71
C GLY A 61 6.91 -35.57 -8.47
N CYS A 62 6.01 -34.61 -8.65
CA CYS A 62 4.71 -34.53 -7.96
C CYS A 62 3.88 -33.39 -8.56
N GLN A 63 2.97 -33.72 -9.49
CA GLN A 63 2.06 -32.77 -10.12
C GLN A 63 0.91 -32.43 -9.16
N ARG A 64 0.97 -31.25 -8.54
CA ARG A 64 -0.19 -30.54 -7.99
C ARG A 64 -0.13 -29.13 -8.57
N GLN A 65 -1.15 -28.75 -9.33
CA GLN A 65 -1.21 -27.52 -10.12
C GLN A 65 -0.93 -26.26 -9.29
N GLN A 66 0.34 -25.83 -9.28
CA GLN A 66 0.72 -24.46 -9.00
C GLN A 66 0.57 -23.68 -10.31
N ARG A 67 -0.41 -22.77 -10.36
CA ARG A 67 -0.38 -21.64 -11.29
C ARG A 67 0.84 -20.78 -10.93
N GLN A 68 1.97 -21.03 -11.60
CA GLN A 68 3.05 -20.06 -11.63
C GLN A 68 2.61 -18.93 -12.57
N ALA A 69 2.33 -17.76 -11.99
CA ALA A 69 2.27 -16.51 -12.71
C ALA A 69 3.70 -16.17 -13.14
N VAL A 70 4.07 -16.59 -14.35
CA VAL A 70 5.13 -15.94 -15.10
C VAL A 70 4.52 -14.64 -15.62
N GLU A 71 5.00 -13.50 -15.11
CA GLU A 71 4.73 -12.18 -15.67
C GLU A 71 5.44 -12.09 -17.02
N GLU A 72 4.86 -12.71 -18.06
CA GLU A 72 5.07 -12.27 -19.43
C GLU A 72 4.15 -11.06 -19.66
N GLU A 73 4.73 -9.86 -19.68
CA GLU A 73 4.13 -8.69 -20.34
C GLU A 73 4.08 -8.96 -21.86
N GLY A 74 3.21 -9.87 -22.27
CA GLY A 74 3.07 -10.35 -23.63
C GLY A 74 1.64 -10.12 -24.15
N ALA A 75 1.50 -9.09 -24.99
CA ALA A 75 0.43 -8.89 -25.97
C ALA A 75 -0.97 -9.44 -25.59
N GLU A 76 -1.74 -8.66 -24.83
CA GLU A 76 -3.17 -8.90 -24.62
C GLU A 76 -3.89 -8.96 -25.97
N SER A 77 -4.36 -10.15 -26.34
CA SER A 77 -5.22 -10.38 -27.50
C SER A 77 -6.52 -9.58 -27.33
N SER A 78 -6.89 -8.84 -28.36
CA SER A 78 -8.09 -8.01 -28.46
C SER A 78 -9.39 -8.84 -28.43
N ALA A 79 -9.75 -9.40 -27.30
CA ALA A 79 -11.09 -9.91 -27.05
C ALA A 79 -11.97 -8.73 -26.64
N SER A 80 -12.92 -8.36 -27.50
CA SER A 80 -14.05 -7.44 -27.30
C SER A 80 -14.20 -6.92 -25.87
N ALA A 81 -13.43 -5.88 -25.52
CA ALA A 81 -13.52 -5.24 -24.22
C ALA A 81 -14.91 -4.59 -24.12
N ALA A 82 -15.74 -5.09 -23.20
CA ALA A 82 -16.92 -4.35 -22.77
C ALA A 82 -16.48 -2.92 -22.45
N PRO A 83 -17.27 -1.89 -22.81
CA PRO A 83 -16.88 -0.51 -22.59
C PRO A 83 -16.47 -0.34 -21.13
N SER A 84 -15.19 -0.02 -20.93
CA SER A 84 -14.64 0.19 -19.60
C SER A 84 -15.31 1.41 -19.04
N LEU A 85 -16.20 1.22 -18.07
CA LEU A 85 -16.76 2.34 -17.33
C LEU A 85 -15.61 3.00 -16.57
N ASP A 86 -15.40 4.29 -16.80
CA ASP A 86 -14.41 5.14 -16.13
C ASP A 86 -14.80 5.43 -14.67
N CYS A 87 -15.43 4.47 -13.99
CA CYS A 87 -15.84 4.60 -12.60
C CYS A 87 -15.38 3.38 -11.80
N ILE A 88 -15.19 3.62 -10.51
CA ILE A 88 -14.80 2.59 -9.56
C ILE A 88 -16.03 1.76 -9.21
N THR A 89 -15.86 0.45 -9.11
CA THR A 89 -16.87 -0.40 -8.51
C THR A 89 -16.94 -0.09 -7.01
N PRO A 90 -18.12 -0.16 -6.38
CA PRO A 90 -18.27 0.19 -4.97
C PRO A 90 -17.73 -0.94 -4.07
N ILE A 91 -16.48 -1.37 -4.29
CA ILE A 91 -15.71 -2.32 -3.50
C ILE A 91 -14.50 -1.57 -2.93
N GLY A 92 -14.05 -1.98 -1.75
CA GLY A 92 -12.88 -1.41 -1.11
C GLY A 92 -13.22 -0.42 0.00
N PRO A 93 -12.20 0.10 0.70
CA PRO A 93 -12.36 0.98 1.86
C PRO A 93 -12.86 2.37 1.48
N PHE A 94 -12.88 2.71 0.18
CA PHE A 94 -13.32 4.00 -0.35
C PHE A 94 -14.74 3.97 -0.88
N SER A 95 -15.42 2.82 -0.82
CA SER A 95 -16.80 2.67 -1.26
C SER A 95 -17.79 3.31 -0.28
N PRO A 96 -19.06 3.54 -0.69
CA PRO A 96 -20.12 3.97 0.23
C PRO A 96 -20.47 2.93 1.30
N PHE A 97 -20.10 1.66 1.09
CA PHE A 97 -20.40 0.54 1.99
C PHE A 97 -19.22 0.34 2.94
N ARG A 98 -19.18 1.14 4.00
CA ARG A 98 -18.04 1.18 4.92
C ARG A 98 -18.33 0.42 6.21
N SER A 99 -17.30 -0.21 6.75
CA SER A 99 -17.25 -0.67 8.13
C SER A 99 -17.26 0.53 9.07
N SER A 100 -17.64 0.29 10.32
CA SER A 100 -17.58 1.32 11.37
C SER A 100 -16.16 1.86 11.56
N ALA A 101 -15.13 1.02 11.42
CA ALA A 101 -13.72 1.39 11.52
C ALA A 101 -13.24 2.31 10.38
N CYS A 102 -13.85 2.23 9.20
CA CYS A 102 -13.55 3.07 8.03
C CYS A 102 -14.56 4.21 7.82
N SER A 103 -15.45 4.45 8.76
CA SER A 103 -16.40 5.58 8.72
C SER A 103 -15.67 6.93 8.80
N PHE A 104 -16.29 8.00 8.31
CA PHE A 104 -15.70 9.34 8.32
C PHE A 104 -15.34 9.81 9.75
N ASP A 105 -16.22 9.53 10.71
CA ASP A 105 -16.05 9.94 12.11
C ASP A 105 -15.09 9.03 12.91
N SER A 106 -14.61 7.94 12.29
CA SER A 106 -13.68 7.01 12.91
C SER A 106 -12.34 7.69 13.21
N GLU A 107 -11.58 7.11 14.13
CA GLU A 107 -10.21 7.54 14.37
C GLU A 107 -9.31 7.34 13.14
N LEU A 108 -9.69 6.42 12.25
CA LEU A 108 -9.01 6.22 10.98
C LEU A 108 -9.23 7.41 10.06
N GLY A 109 -10.49 7.82 9.89
CA GLY A 109 -10.88 9.00 9.13
C GLY A 109 -10.16 10.25 9.63
N LYS A 110 -10.17 10.48 10.94
CA LYS A 110 -9.46 11.62 11.57
C LYS A 110 -7.95 11.61 11.30
N GLY A 111 -7.29 10.46 11.49
CA GLY A 111 -5.85 10.35 11.22
C GLY A 111 -5.50 10.63 9.76
N MET A 112 -6.38 10.21 8.84
CA MET A 112 -6.24 10.43 7.40
C MET A 112 -6.45 11.91 7.02
N THR A 113 -7.47 12.56 7.60
CA THR A 113 -7.71 14.01 7.46
C THR A 113 -6.55 14.83 8.04
N ASP A 114 -6.01 14.45 9.20
CA ASP A 114 -4.88 15.14 9.84
C ASP A 114 -3.60 15.08 8.98
N LEU A 115 -3.33 13.93 8.35
CA LEU A 115 -2.22 13.82 7.41
C LEU A 115 -2.42 14.71 6.19
N THR A 116 -3.63 14.72 5.63
CA THR A 116 -3.94 15.49 4.41
C THR A 116 -3.90 16.98 4.65
N THR A 117 -4.42 17.45 5.79
CA THR A 117 -4.49 18.87 6.13
C THR A 117 -3.12 19.49 6.40
N SER A 118 -2.13 18.68 6.80
CA SER A 118 -0.74 19.14 6.97
C SER A 118 0.04 19.32 5.66
N SER A 119 -0.41 18.67 4.57
CA SER A 119 0.32 18.62 3.29
C SER A 119 0.37 19.92 2.47
N PRO A 120 -0.65 20.81 2.44
CA PRO A 120 -0.64 22.00 1.58
C PRO A 120 0.42 23.02 1.98
N GLU A 121 0.60 23.25 3.28
CA GLU A 121 1.63 24.16 3.79
C GLU A 121 3.03 23.66 3.44
N PHE A 122 3.25 22.35 3.59
CA PHE A 122 4.50 21.70 3.20
C PHE A 122 4.79 21.88 1.70
N ALA A 123 3.82 21.63 0.83
CA ALA A 123 3.99 21.77 -0.61
C ALA A 123 4.33 23.22 -1.02
N VAL A 124 3.68 24.20 -0.39
CA VAL A 124 3.95 25.63 -0.61
C VAL A 124 5.36 26.00 -0.17
N GLU A 125 5.78 25.59 1.02
CA GLU A 125 7.13 25.91 1.52
C GLU A 125 8.24 25.19 0.75
N MET A 126 8.04 23.93 0.37
CA MET A 126 8.96 23.23 -0.53
C MET A 126 9.09 23.93 -1.88
N SER A 127 7.98 24.39 -2.47
CA SER A 127 7.99 25.12 -3.74
C SER A 127 8.74 26.45 -3.63
N ARG A 128 8.57 27.17 -2.51
CA ARG A 128 9.31 28.41 -2.22
C ARG A 128 10.81 28.14 -2.08
N MET A 129 11.17 27.10 -1.32
CA MET A 129 12.56 26.69 -1.14
C MET A 129 13.23 26.30 -2.46
N GLN A 130 12.53 25.55 -3.32
CA GLN A 130 13.01 25.22 -4.67
C GLN A 130 13.24 26.47 -5.52
N LEU A 131 12.35 27.46 -5.43
CA LEU A 131 12.50 28.72 -6.15
C LEU A 131 13.71 29.53 -5.65
N ASP A 132 13.92 29.61 -4.33
CA ASP A 132 15.10 30.27 -3.75
C ASP A 132 16.39 29.63 -4.26
N MET A 133 16.46 28.30 -4.26
CA MET A 133 17.60 27.55 -4.82
C MET A 133 17.81 27.81 -6.31
N GLN A 134 16.74 27.89 -7.12
CA GLN A 134 16.83 28.25 -8.55
C GLN A 134 17.35 29.68 -8.77
N MET A 135 17.07 30.59 -7.84
CA MET A 135 17.59 31.96 -7.86
C MET A 135 19.01 32.07 -7.28
N GLY A 136 19.66 30.96 -6.90
CA GLY A 136 20.97 30.96 -6.26
C GLY A 136 20.96 31.56 -4.84
N ARG A 137 19.79 31.63 -4.20
CA ARG A 137 19.65 32.05 -2.81
C ARG A 137 19.66 30.82 -1.92
N GLU A 138 20.38 30.91 -0.81
CA GLU A 138 20.30 29.87 0.22
C GLU A 138 18.94 29.99 0.95
N PRO A 139 18.22 28.88 1.14
CA PRO A 139 16.99 28.89 1.91
C PRO A 139 17.23 29.35 3.34
N GLU A 140 16.25 30.04 3.91
CA GLU A 140 16.29 30.49 5.29
C GLU A 140 16.43 29.28 6.27
N PRO A 141 17.46 29.25 7.14
CA PRO A 141 17.70 28.11 8.03
C PRO A 141 16.53 27.78 8.95
N GLU A 142 15.87 28.79 9.54
CA GLU A 142 14.72 28.58 10.44
C GLU A 142 13.54 27.94 9.72
N ARG A 143 13.31 28.33 8.46
CA ARG A 143 12.27 27.76 7.62
C ARG A 143 12.56 26.29 7.30
N MET A 144 13.80 25.95 6.98
CA MET A 144 14.21 24.56 6.74
C MET A 144 14.01 23.69 7.99
N ARG A 145 14.36 24.19 9.19
CA ARG A 145 14.10 23.46 10.45
C ARG A 145 12.61 23.22 10.66
N LYS A 146 11.79 24.27 10.53
CA LYS A 146 10.34 24.15 10.67
C LYS A 146 9.75 23.14 9.69
N LEU A 147 10.23 23.13 8.44
CA LEU A 147 9.77 22.19 7.42
C LEU A 147 10.22 20.75 7.73
N ALA A 148 11.45 20.57 8.22
CA ALA A 148 11.96 19.26 8.66
C ALA A 148 11.15 18.72 9.85
N ASP A 149 10.85 19.56 10.84
CA ASP A 149 10.04 19.18 12.01
C ASP A 149 8.61 18.81 11.62
N GLY A 150 8.00 19.57 10.70
CA GLY A 150 6.68 19.26 10.16
C GLY A 150 6.64 17.95 9.37
N LEU A 151 7.69 17.68 8.57
CA LEU A 151 7.82 16.42 7.83
C LEU A 151 8.02 15.22 8.77
N GLU A 152 8.85 15.36 9.80
CA GLU A 152 9.04 14.29 10.80
C GLU A 152 7.76 14.00 11.57
N ALA A 153 7.03 15.03 12.01
CA ALA A 153 5.75 14.85 12.69
C ALA A 153 4.70 14.18 11.79
N SER A 154 4.64 14.56 10.51
CA SER A 154 3.74 13.94 9.53
C SER A 154 4.11 12.48 9.28
N HIS A 155 5.40 12.18 9.22
CA HIS A 155 5.91 10.82 9.07
C HIS A 155 5.54 9.93 10.26
N GLN A 156 5.70 10.41 11.49
CA GLN A 156 5.32 9.68 12.70
C GLN A 156 3.83 9.34 12.70
N LYS A 157 2.96 10.34 12.41
CA LYS A 157 1.51 10.11 12.29
C LYS A 157 1.17 9.07 11.22
N TRP A 158 1.86 9.09 10.08
CA TRP A 158 1.67 8.11 9.02
C TRP A 158 2.12 6.71 9.45
N GLN A 159 3.22 6.56 10.18
CA GLN A 159 3.66 5.27 10.72
C GLN A 159 2.67 4.71 11.74
N GLU A 160 2.17 5.55 12.65
CA GLU A 160 1.14 5.18 13.62
C GLU A 160 -0.14 4.70 12.91
N LEU A 161 -0.57 5.44 11.89
CA LEU A 161 -1.71 5.10 11.05
C LEU A 161 -1.52 3.75 10.35
N MET A 162 -0.37 3.53 9.69
CA MET A 162 -0.07 2.28 8.99
C MET A 162 -0.01 1.09 9.94
N THR A 163 0.58 1.28 11.13
CA THR A 163 0.62 0.26 12.18
C THR A 163 -0.80 -0.10 12.65
N ARG A 164 -1.64 0.91 12.88
CA ARG A 164 -3.04 0.68 13.28
C ARG A 164 -3.83 -0.06 12.20
N LEU A 165 -3.69 0.32 10.93
CA LEU A 165 -4.33 -0.37 9.81
C LEU A 165 -3.88 -1.83 9.70
N GLN A 166 -2.58 -2.09 9.87
CA GLN A 166 -2.02 -3.44 9.85
C GLN A 166 -2.57 -4.33 10.98
N LEU A 167 -2.70 -3.78 12.18
CA LEU A 167 -3.13 -4.51 13.38
C LEU A 167 -4.66 -4.57 13.54
N SER A 168 -5.41 -3.80 12.77
CA SER A 168 -6.88 -3.75 12.84
C SER A 168 -7.51 -5.13 12.67
N SER A 169 -8.62 -5.41 13.36
CA SER A 169 -9.45 -6.59 13.12
C SER A 169 -10.37 -6.42 11.91
N ASP A 170 -10.61 -5.18 11.49
CA ASP A 170 -11.54 -4.87 10.41
C ASP A 170 -10.93 -5.17 9.02
N PHE A 171 -11.71 -5.81 8.16
CA PHE A 171 -11.31 -6.18 6.80
C PHE A 171 -10.92 -4.96 5.97
N GLN A 172 -11.76 -3.92 5.93
CA GLN A 172 -11.52 -2.75 5.08
C GLN A 172 -10.29 -1.96 5.53
N SER A 173 -10.01 -1.91 6.83
CA SER A 173 -8.78 -1.34 7.38
C SER A 173 -7.54 -2.10 6.88
N ARG A 174 -7.56 -3.43 6.92
CA ARG A 174 -6.44 -4.24 6.39
C ARG A 174 -6.32 -4.15 4.87
N GLU A 175 -7.46 -4.09 4.18
CA GLU A 175 -7.51 -3.88 2.74
C GLU A 175 -6.88 -2.55 2.36
N TYR A 176 -7.18 -1.47 3.09
CA TYR A 176 -6.51 -0.18 2.92
C TYR A 176 -4.99 -0.31 3.06
N PHE A 177 -4.50 -0.93 4.13
CA PHE A 177 -3.07 -1.16 4.33
C PHE A 177 -2.43 -1.91 3.15
N LYS A 178 -3.13 -2.92 2.63
CA LYS A 178 -2.64 -3.75 1.51
C LYS A 178 -2.70 -3.03 0.17
N ILE A 179 -3.66 -2.14 -0.03
CA ILE A 179 -3.69 -1.21 -1.17
C ILE A 179 -2.48 -0.27 -1.08
N SER A 180 -2.22 0.32 0.08
CA SER A 180 -1.04 1.19 0.28
C SER A 180 0.26 0.44 0.03
N LEU A 181 0.40 -0.81 0.50
CA LEU A 181 1.56 -1.65 0.20
C LEU A 181 1.71 -1.99 -1.28
N SER A 182 0.60 -2.34 -1.94
CA SER A 182 0.59 -2.64 -3.37
C SER A 182 0.97 -1.44 -4.21
N HIS A 183 0.68 -0.25 -3.69
CA HIS A 183 1.03 1.02 -4.31
C HIS A 183 2.53 1.31 -4.26
N LEU A 184 3.26 0.81 -3.25
CA LEU A 184 4.71 1.02 -3.11
C LEU A 184 5.59 0.23 -4.10
N ASP A 185 4.97 -0.51 -5.03
CA ASP A 185 5.63 -1.30 -6.08
C ASP A 185 6.77 -2.19 -5.58
N GLY A 186 6.56 -2.84 -4.43
CA GLY A 186 7.52 -3.74 -3.81
C GLY A 186 8.51 -3.08 -2.84
N ARG A 187 8.48 -1.75 -2.69
CA ARG A 187 9.21 -1.10 -1.59
C ARG A 187 8.52 -1.39 -0.26
N SER A 188 9.32 -1.62 0.77
CA SER A 188 8.79 -1.78 2.12
C SER A 188 8.37 -0.43 2.70
N ILE A 189 7.36 -0.44 3.58
CA ILE A 189 6.97 0.73 4.38
C ILE A 189 8.15 1.24 5.22
N ASP A 190 9.00 0.32 5.67
CA ASP A 190 10.22 0.64 6.43
C ASP A 190 11.23 1.42 5.59
N ASP A 191 11.43 1.05 4.32
CA ASP A 191 12.32 1.78 3.41
C ASP A 191 11.78 3.18 3.08
N LEU A 192 10.45 3.32 2.92
CA LEU A 192 9.85 4.64 2.79
C LEU A 192 10.09 5.49 4.05
N GLY A 193 9.99 4.89 5.25
CA GLY A 193 10.28 5.60 6.49
C GLY A 193 11.74 6.03 6.63
N LYS A 194 12.69 5.15 6.27
CA LYS A 194 14.11 5.50 6.19
C LYS A 194 14.37 6.65 5.23
N MET A 195 13.68 6.68 4.09
CA MET A 195 13.80 7.75 3.10
C MET A 195 13.32 9.09 3.65
N VAL A 196 12.13 9.12 4.27
CA VAL A 196 11.60 10.36 4.85
C VAL A 196 12.48 10.86 5.98
N LYS A 197 12.93 9.95 6.87
CA LYS A 197 13.88 10.30 7.94
C LYS A 197 15.18 10.88 7.39
N TYR A 198 15.75 10.25 6.36
CA TYR A 198 16.96 10.75 5.71
C TYR A 198 16.75 12.16 5.12
N GLN A 199 15.61 12.44 4.49
CA GLN A 199 15.28 13.77 3.99
C GLN A 199 15.20 14.82 5.11
N VAL A 200 14.55 14.48 6.23
CA VAL A 200 14.50 15.34 7.43
C VAL A 200 15.91 15.66 7.95
N ASP A 201 16.77 14.64 8.05
CA ASP A 201 18.14 14.81 8.55
C ASP A 201 18.98 15.67 7.59
N CYS A 202 18.79 15.54 6.28
CA CYS A 202 19.43 16.40 5.29
C CYS A 202 19.02 17.86 5.45
N MET A 203 17.72 18.12 5.63
CA MET A 203 17.21 19.49 5.82
C MET A 203 17.75 20.11 7.11
N ARG A 204 17.84 19.34 8.20
CA ARG A 204 18.43 19.79 9.47
C ARG A 204 19.93 20.08 9.35
N ALA A 205 20.67 19.24 8.61
CA ALA A 205 22.08 19.46 8.36
C ALA A 205 22.32 20.76 7.58
N VAL A 206 21.58 20.97 6.48
CA VAL A 206 21.68 22.19 5.67
C VAL A 206 21.29 23.43 6.48
N ALA A 207 20.22 23.36 7.27
CA ALA A 207 19.84 24.44 8.19
C ALA A 207 20.87 24.73 9.30
N SER A 208 21.84 23.84 9.50
CA SER A 208 22.92 24.02 10.47
C SER A 208 24.25 24.38 9.80
N GLY A 209 24.27 24.58 8.47
CA GLY A 209 25.49 24.80 7.70
C GLY A 209 26.39 23.56 7.62
N LEU A 210 25.84 22.38 7.88
CA LEU A 210 26.54 21.10 7.80
C LEU A 210 26.26 20.42 6.46
N MET A 211 27.18 19.55 6.05
CA MET A 211 26.93 18.69 4.89
C MET A 211 25.81 17.68 5.19
N PRO A 212 24.93 17.37 4.23
CA PRO A 212 23.95 16.29 4.37
C PRO A 212 24.62 14.97 4.77
N PRO A 213 23.99 14.15 5.64
CA PRO A 213 24.52 12.85 5.98
C PRO A 213 24.57 11.94 4.74
N ALA A 214 25.38 10.87 4.79
CA ALA A 214 25.36 9.86 3.75
C ALA A 214 24.02 9.09 3.77
N PRO A 215 23.50 8.65 2.61
CA PRO A 215 22.27 7.86 2.57
C PRO A 215 22.44 6.53 3.30
N PRO A 216 21.39 6.03 4.00
CA PRO A 216 21.42 4.72 4.63
C PRO A 216 21.79 3.60 3.66
N LEU A 217 22.59 2.65 4.11
CA LEU A 217 22.98 1.50 3.29
C LEU A 217 21.76 0.68 2.88
N GLY A 218 21.68 0.34 1.59
CA GLY A 218 20.59 -0.45 1.02
C GLY A 218 19.31 0.32 0.73
N LEU A 219 19.27 1.64 1.01
CA LEU A 219 18.12 2.47 0.65
C LEU A 219 18.11 2.75 -0.86
N ASP A 220 17.03 2.33 -1.54
CA ASP A 220 16.82 2.65 -2.95
C ASP A 220 16.39 4.12 -3.10
N MET A 221 17.35 4.95 -3.46
CA MET A 221 17.16 6.38 -3.74
C MET A 221 16.63 6.65 -5.15
N SER A 222 16.29 5.61 -5.93
CA SER A 222 15.66 5.84 -7.23
C SER A 222 14.33 6.58 -7.03
N PRO A 223 14.05 7.58 -7.89
CA PRO A 223 12.81 8.34 -7.81
C PRO A 223 11.62 7.36 -7.89
N PRO A 224 10.51 7.64 -7.19
CA PRO A 224 9.26 6.93 -7.42
C PRO A 224 8.95 6.96 -8.92
N LYS A 225 8.45 5.86 -9.47
CA LYS A 225 8.00 5.81 -10.87
C LYS A 225 7.00 6.97 -11.11
N GLU A 226 7.18 7.68 -12.22
CA GLU A 226 6.25 8.75 -12.62
C GLU A 226 4.81 8.21 -12.63
N GLY A 227 3.89 8.94 -12.01
CA GLY A 227 2.50 8.53 -11.85
C GLY A 227 2.15 7.98 -10.47
N MET A 228 3.11 7.84 -9.55
CA MET A 228 2.83 7.52 -8.15
C MET A 228 2.20 8.76 -7.46
N PRO A 229 0.94 8.72 -7.02
CA PRO A 229 0.37 9.75 -6.17
C PRO A 229 1.17 9.90 -4.89
N SER A 230 1.11 11.10 -4.31
CA SER A 230 1.75 11.36 -3.03
C SER A 230 1.24 10.36 -2.00
N ALA A 231 2.14 9.63 -1.34
CA ALA A 231 1.78 8.67 -0.29
C ALA A 231 1.03 9.31 0.90
N THR A 232 1.02 10.65 0.96
CA THR A 232 0.33 11.47 1.96
C THR A 232 -1.01 12.04 1.49
N ALA A 233 -1.33 11.94 0.19
CA ALA A 233 -2.61 12.42 -0.32
C ALA A 233 -3.69 11.40 0.03
N SER A 234 -4.63 11.81 0.89
CA SER A 234 -5.81 11.00 1.13
C SER A 234 -6.81 11.27 0.02
N PRO A 235 -7.16 10.26 -0.77
CA PRO A 235 -8.10 10.47 -1.85
C PRO A 235 -9.49 10.78 -1.26
N PRO A 236 -10.29 11.63 -1.93
CA PRO A 236 -11.62 11.99 -1.45
C PRO A 236 -12.48 10.74 -1.32
N MET A 237 -13.23 10.65 -0.21
CA MET A 237 -14.12 9.53 0.04
C MET A 237 -15.33 9.59 -0.90
N ILE A 238 -15.69 8.46 -1.51
CA ILE A 238 -16.92 8.33 -2.29
C ILE A 238 -18.06 8.00 -1.30
N GLU A 239 -19.03 8.89 -1.22
CA GLU A 239 -20.20 8.78 -0.34
C GLU A 239 -21.49 8.53 -1.12
N ALA A 240 -21.55 9.02 -2.35
CA ALA A 240 -22.71 8.84 -3.21
C ALA A 240 -22.95 7.36 -3.51
N GLU A 241 -24.21 6.92 -3.55
CA GLU A 241 -24.51 5.58 -4.03
C GLU A 241 -24.40 5.52 -5.57
N PRO A 242 -23.97 4.38 -6.14
CA PRO A 242 -23.74 4.29 -7.58
C PRO A 242 -25.02 4.46 -8.40
N PHE A 243 -26.15 4.00 -7.88
CA PHE A 243 -27.45 4.11 -8.53
C PHE A 243 -28.52 4.59 -7.55
N ASP A 244 -29.46 5.37 -8.07
CA ASP A 244 -30.70 5.71 -7.36
C ASP A 244 -31.76 4.65 -7.66
N SER A 245 -32.30 3.99 -6.61
CA SER A 245 -33.36 2.99 -6.75
C SER A 245 -34.61 3.55 -7.46
N SER A 246 -34.83 4.87 -7.42
CA SER A 246 -35.94 5.53 -8.10
C SER A 246 -35.77 5.61 -9.63
N ALA A 247 -34.53 5.52 -10.13
CA ALA A 247 -34.21 5.60 -11.55
C ALA A 247 -34.52 4.29 -12.32
N PHE A 248 -34.81 3.19 -11.60
CA PHE A 248 -35.12 1.90 -12.21
C PHE A 248 -36.59 1.80 -12.61
N THR A 249 -36.84 1.61 -13.89
CA THR A 249 -38.18 1.34 -14.45
C THR A 249 -38.63 -0.10 -14.22
N SER A 250 -37.69 -1.05 -14.12
CA SER A 250 -37.96 -2.47 -13.89
C SER A 250 -37.90 -2.81 -12.41
N GLU A 251 -38.99 -3.36 -11.87
CA GLU A 251 -39.05 -3.84 -10.48
C GLU A 251 -37.97 -4.89 -10.19
N VAL A 252 -37.76 -5.81 -11.14
CA VAL A 252 -36.78 -6.90 -11.00
C VAL A 252 -35.36 -6.35 -10.82
N VAL A 253 -35.01 -5.26 -11.54
CA VAL A 253 -33.69 -4.63 -11.42
C VAL A 253 -33.55 -3.93 -10.06
N ARG A 254 -34.63 -3.31 -9.56
CA ARG A 254 -34.64 -2.67 -8.24
C ARG A 254 -34.46 -3.71 -7.12
N GLU A 255 -35.20 -4.82 -7.19
CA GLU A 255 -35.06 -5.93 -6.26
C GLU A 255 -33.64 -6.52 -6.29
N GLU A 256 -33.07 -6.72 -7.48
CA GLU A 256 -31.69 -7.20 -7.65
C GLU A 256 -30.67 -6.24 -7.01
N TYR A 257 -30.82 -4.93 -7.23
CA TYR A 257 -29.97 -3.92 -6.62
C TYR A 257 -30.06 -3.91 -5.10
N ASP A 258 -31.28 -4.00 -4.56
CA ASP A 258 -31.50 -4.00 -3.12
C ASP A 258 -30.96 -5.27 -2.46
N VAL A 259 -31.05 -6.42 -3.13
CA VAL A 259 -30.39 -7.66 -2.69
C VAL A 259 -28.87 -7.50 -2.71
N LEU A 260 -28.29 -6.98 -3.80
CA LEU A 260 -26.84 -6.77 -3.91
C LEU A 260 -26.31 -5.81 -2.83
N ARG A 261 -27.00 -4.70 -2.57
CA ARG A 261 -26.67 -3.77 -1.48
C ARG A 261 -26.74 -4.43 -0.12
N ARG A 262 -27.78 -5.21 0.13
CA ARG A 262 -27.98 -5.90 1.41
C ARG A 262 -26.88 -6.92 1.65
N ASP A 263 -26.60 -7.77 0.65
CA ASP A 263 -25.55 -8.79 0.73
C ASP A 263 -24.18 -8.16 0.95
N HIS A 264 -23.88 -7.08 0.22
CA HIS A 264 -22.62 -6.35 0.39
C HIS A 264 -22.50 -5.75 1.80
N ARG A 265 -23.53 -5.05 2.31
CA ARG A 265 -23.52 -4.51 3.69
C ARG A 265 -23.35 -5.60 4.74
N GLN A 266 -24.00 -6.75 4.56
CA GLN A 266 -23.86 -7.90 5.46
C GLN A 266 -22.43 -8.46 5.43
N LEU A 267 -21.83 -8.57 4.24
CA LEU A 267 -20.45 -9.00 4.08
C LEU A 267 -19.47 -8.04 4.76
N ILE A 268 -19.62 -6.72 4.57
CA ILE A 268 -18.78 -5.71 5.23
C ILE A 268 -18.94 -5.78 6.75
N LYS A 269 -20.16 -5.92 7.26
CA LYS A 269 -20.42 -6.07 8.70
C LYS A 269 -19.76 -7.34 9.27
N MET A 270 -19.79 -8.45 8.54
CA MET A 270 -19.05 -9.66 8.93
C MET A 270 -17.54 -9.43 8.91
N GLY A 271 -17.05 -8.63 7.97
CA GLY A 271 -15.65 -8.24 7.83
C GLY A 271 -15.08 -7.41 8.99
N GLU A 272 -15.92 -6.81 9.84
CA GLU A 272 -15.45 -6.06 11.02
C GLU A 272 -14.67 -6.95 12.02
N ALA A 273 -14.96 -8.26 12.02
CA ALA A 273 -14.30 -9.28 12.82
C ALA A 273 -13.28 -10.13 12.02
N TYR A 274 -12.83 -9.67 10.85
CA TYR A 274 -11.95 -10.43 9.96
C TYR A 274 -10.62 -10.85 10.60
N GLY A 275 -10.09 -10.05 11.52
CA GLY A 275 -8.89 -10.36 12.30
C GLY A 275 -9.01 -11.64 13.11
N ASP A 276 -10.23 -11.92 13.60
CA ASP A 276 -10.56 -13.06 14.47
C ASP A 276 -10.82 -14.34 13.68
N PHE A 277 -10.91 -14.25 12.34
CA PHE A 277 -11.10 -15.44 11.51
C PHE A 277 -9.85 -16.30 11.51
N ASP A 278 -10.07 -17.60 11.54
CA ASP A 278 -9.03 -18.57 11.27
C ASP A 278 -8.55 -18.45 9.81
N PRO A 279 -7.38 -19.03 9.46
CA PRO A 279 -6.87 -19.00 8.09
C PRO A 279 -7.89 -19.42 7.03
N LEU A 280 -8.66 -20.48 7.26
CA LEU A 280 -9.66 -20.96 6.30
C LEU A 280 -10.85 -20.00 6.22
N GLY A 281 -11.31 -19.45 7.35
CA GLY A 281 -12.35 -18.42 7.38
C GLY A 281 -11.93 -17.15 6.63
N LYS A 282 -10.67 -16.71 6.75
CA LYS A 282 -10.13 -15.57 5.98
C LYS A 282 -10.16 -15.82 4.48
N LEU A 283 -9.77 -17.01 4.02
CA LEU A 283 -9.82 -17.40 2.62
C LEU A 283 -11.26 -17.46 2.09
N ALA A 284 -12.16 -18.10 2.84
CA ALA A 284 -13.57 -18.19 2.49
C ALA A 284 -14.23 -16.81 2.45
N PHE A 285 -13.85 -15.89 3.33
CA PHE A 285 -14.32 -14.50 3.32
C PHE A 285 -13.87 -13.77 2.05
N LEU A 286 -12.58 -13.89 1.67
CA LEU A 286 -12.05 -13.30 0.43
C LEU A 286 -12.79 -13.84 -0.81
N ASP A 287 -13.09 -15.15 -0.85
CA ASP A 287 -13.91 -15.72 -1.93
C ASP A 287 -15.32 -15.11 -2.01
N GLN A 288 -15.92 -14.69 -0.87
CA GLN A 288 -17.21 -14.00 -0.87
C GLN A 288 -17.10 -12.55 -1.31
N VAL A 289 -15.99 -11.86 -0.99
CA VAL A 289 -15.70 -10.51 -1.50
C VAL A 289 -15.57 -10.52 -3.01
N GLU A 290 -14.81 -11.46 -3.57
CA GLU A 290 -14.65 -11.64 -5.03
C GLU A 290 -16.02 -11.90 -5.70
N LYS A 291 -16.88 -12.73 -5.13
CA LYS A 291 -18.24 -12.96 -5.66
C LYS A 291 -19.12 -11.71 -5.65
N ILE A 292 -19.01 -10.87 -4.62
CA ILE A 292 -19.75 -9.60 -4.57
C ILE A 292 -19.17 -8.61 -5.60
N GLU A 293 -17.85 -8.56 -5.78
CA GLU A 293 -17.20 -7.76 -6.84
C GLU A 293 -17.68 -8.19 -8.23
N GLU A 294 -17.70 -9.49 -8.53
CA GLU A 294 -18.21 -10.02 -9.81
C GLU A 294 -19.67 -9.63 -10.06
N ARG A 295 -20.52 -9.69 -9.02
CA ARG A 295 -21.92 -9.25 -9.12
C ARG A 295 -22.02 -7.76 -9.40
N TRP A 296 -21.19 -6.93 -8.77
CA TRP A 296 -21.10 -5.51 -9.09
C TRP A 296 -20.63 -5.27 -10.52
N ASP A 297 -19.61 -5.99 -11.00
CA ASP A 297 -19.13 -5.88 -12.39
C ASP A 297 -20.24 -6.21 -13.40
N ILE A 298 -20.98 -7.30 -13.17
CA ILE A 298 -22.12 -7.69 -14.02
C ILE A 298 -23.23 -6.64 -13.96
N PHE A 299 -23.51 -6.06 -12.78
CA PHE A 299 -24.52 -5.03 -12.60
C PHE A 299 -24.12 -3.70 -13.29
N PHE A 300 -22.88 -3.25 -13.11
CA PHE A 300 -22.31 -2.09 -13.79
C PHE A 300 -22.24 -2.29 -15.30
N GLY A 301 -21.83 -3.47 -15.78
CA GLY A 301 -21.81 -3.78 -17.21
C GLY A 301 -23.20 -3.68 -17.85
N ARG A 302 -24.24 -4.15 -17.15
CA ARG A 302 -25.64 -4.06 -17.62
C ARG A 302 -26.18 -2.63 -17.62
N LEU A 303 -26.02 -1.90 -16.52
CA LEU A 303 -26.68 -0.60 -16.32
C LEU A 303 -25.82 0.60 -16.72
N GLY A 304 -24.50 0.45 -16.74
CA GLY A 304 -23.59 1.48 -17.23
C GLY A 304 -23.84 1.81 -18.70
N LEU A 305 -24.17 0.80 -19.51
CA LEU A 305 -24.62 0.97 -20.89
C LEU A 305 -25.93 1.76 -21.02
N LEU A 306 -26.78 1.72 -19.99
CA LEU A 306 -28.05 2.46 -19.94
C LEU A 306 -27.89 3.89 -19.40
N GLY A 307 -26.67 4.31 -19.04
CA GLY A 307 -26.40 5.67 -18.57
C GLY A 307 -26.93 6.00 -17.18
N GLN A 308 -27.49 5.03 -16.44
CA GLN A 308 -28.21 5.23 -15.17
C GLN A 308 -27.33 5.47 -13.93
N LEU A 309 -26.01 5.55 -14.08
CA LEU A 309 -25.11 5.80 -12.96
C LEU A 309 -25.29 7.23 -12.43
N SER A 310 -25.33 7.38 -11.11
CA SER A 310 -25.48 8.67 -10.44
C SER A 310 -24.40 9.65 -10.91
N PRO A 311 -24.76 10.89 -11.31
CA PRO A 311 -23.78 11.88 -11.74
C PRO A 311 -22.82 12.26 -10.60
N GLU A 312 -23.30 12.25 -9.36
CA GLU A 312 -22.48 12.51 -8.18
C GLU A 312 -21.45 11.41 -7.95
N TYR A 313 -21.86 10.14 -8.07
CA TYR A 313 -20.95 9.00 -7.97
C TYR A 313 -19.87 9.01 -9.06
N ARG A 314 -20.24 9.36 -10.30
CA ARG A 314 -19.28 9.53 -11.40
C ARG A 314 -18.24 10.59 -11.07
N GLN A 315 -18.68 11.76 -10.59
CA GLN A 315 -17.78 12.86 -10.25
C GLN A 315 -16.84 12.46 -9.10
N GLN A 316 -17.37 11.93 -8.00
CA GLN A 316 -16.57 11.49 -6.86
C GLN A 316 -15.58 10.38 -7.24
N SER A 317 -15.99 9.43 -8.10
CA SER A 317 -15.09 8.40 -8.63
C SER A 317 -13.96 8.99 -9.48
N SER A 318 -14.29 9.95 -10.35
CA SER A 318 -13.29 10.64 -11.18
C SER A 318 -12.30 11.41 -10.30
N ASP A 319 -12.80 12.20 -9.35
CA ASP A 319 -11.95 13.00 -8.45
C ASP A 319 -11.03 12.09 -7.61
N PHE A 320 -11.54 10.95 -7.15
CA PHE A 320 -10.75 9.94 -6.45
C PHE A 320 -9.65 9.36 -7.34
N LEU A 321 -9.98 8.93 -8.56
CA LEU A 321 -9.03 8.38 -9.52
C LEU A 321 -7.95 9.41 -9.91
N ASP A 322 -8.36 10.65 -10.17
CA ASP A 322 -7.48 11.76 -10.50
C ASP A 322 -6.54 12.10 -9.34
N SER A 323 -7.03 12.07 -8.10
CA SER A 323 -6.20 12.32 -6.90
C SER A 323 -5.12 11.25 -6.71
N MET A 324 -5.40 10.02 -7.14
CA MET A 324 -4.45 8.92 -7.13
C MET A 324 -3.66 8.79 -8.44
N GLY A 325 -3.92 9.59 -9.47
CA GLY A 325 -3.29 9.42 -10.78
C GLY A 325 -3.49 8.04 -11.40
N LEU A 326 -4.60 7.36 -11.09
CA LEU A 326 -4.91 6.02 -11.58
C LEU A 326 -6.14 6.04 -12.48
N THR A 327 -6.17 5.14 -13.46
CA THR A 327 -7.40 4.78 -14.18
C THR A 327 -8.23 3.78 -13.37
N ALA A 328 -9.53 3.66 -13.67
CA ALA A 328 -10.39 2.66 -13.03
C ALA A 328 -9.84 1.23 -13.18
N GLN A 329 -9.27 0.89 -14.34
CA GLN A 329 -8.65 -0.42 -14.58
C GLN A 329 -7.39 -0.63 -13.74
N GLN A 330 -6.53 0.38 -13.61
CA GLN A 330 -5.35 0.32 -12.75
C GLN A 330 -5.74 0.18 -11.28
N PHE A 331 -6.76 0.90 -10.82
CA PHE A 331 -7.27 0.77 -9.47
C PHE A 331 -7.82 -0.65 -9.20
N ARG A 332 -8.57 -1.24 -10.15
CA ARG A 332 -9.01 -2.65 -10.03
C ARG A 332 -7.82 -3.61 -9.94
N LYS A 333 -6.78 -3.43 -10.76
CA LYS A 333 -5.55 -4.24 -10.67
C LYS A 333 -4.87 -4.08 -9.31
N LEU A 334 -4.81 -2.86 -8.78
CA LEU A 334 -4.26 -2.55 -7.46
C LEU A 334 -5.05 -3.25 -6.34
N LEU A 335 -6.38 -3.19 -6.39
CA LEU A 335 -7.27 -3.82 -5.43
C LEU A 335 -7.11 -5.35 -5.44
N ARG A 336 -7.08 -5.96 -6.62
CA ARG A 336 -6.83 -7.41 -6.75
C ARG A 336 -5.48 -7.81 -6.16
N ARG A 337 -4.42 -7.02 -6.43
CA ARG A 337 -3.09 -7.25 -5.83
C ARG A 337 -3.15 -7.17 -4.30
N ALA A 338 -3.94 -6.25 -3.74
CA ALA A 338 -4.14 -6.16 -2.30
C ALA A 338 -4.82 -7.42 -1.73
N HIS A 339 -5.87 -7.94 -2.40
CA HIS A 339 -6.52 -9.20 -2.02
C HIS A 339 -5.59 -10.40 -2.13
N ASP A 340 -4.77 -10.48 -3.18
CA ASP A 340 -3.76 -11.53 -3.35
C ASP A 340 -2.75 -11.54 -2.18
N LEU A 341 -2.33 -10.35 -1.73
CA LEU A 341 -1.46 -10.24 -0.55
C LEU A 341 -2.18 -10.69 0.73
N MET A 342 -3.47 -10.39 0.89
CA MET A 342 -4.26 -10.87 2.03
C MET A 342 -4.44 -12.39 2.00
N ARG A 343 -4.62 -12.97 0.82
CA ARG A 343 -4.70 -14.42 0.62
C ARG A 343 -3.40 -15.10 1.02
N LYS A 344 -2.26 -14.56 0.56
CA LYS A 344 -0.92 -15.03 0.95
C LYS A 344 -0.70 -14.94 2.47
N ASP A 345 -1.09 -13.84 3.11
CA ASP A 345 -1.00 -13.70 4.57
C ASP A 345 -1.83 -14.77 5.30
N ALA A 346 -3.04 -15.06 4.82
CA ALA A 346 -3.91 -16.08 5.38
C ALA A 346 -3.32 -17.49 5.21
N GLU A 347 -2.65 -17.77 4.10
CA GLU A 347 -1.98 -19.05 3.83
C GLU A 347 -0.70 -19.26 4.66
N VAL A 348 -0.02 -18.18 5.06
CA VAL A 348 1.20 -18.23 5.88
C VAL A 348 0.89 -18.36 7.38
N GLN A 349 -0.15 -17.67 7.88
CA GLN A 349 -0.59 -17.74 9.28
C GLN A 349 -0.77 -19.14 9.89
N PRO A 350 -1.25 -20.20 9.19
CA PRO A 350 -1.38 -21.53 9.79
C PRO A 350 -0.07 -22.11 10.32
N PHE A 351 1.10 -21.69 9.80
CA PHE A 351 2.39 -22.18 10.29
C PHE A 351 2.84 -21.48 11.58
N ASP A 352 2.56 -20.19 11.73
CA ASP A 352 2.95 -19.43 12.92
C ASP A 352 2.12 -19.79 14.15
N VAL A 353 0.84 -20.11 13.98
CA VAL A 353 -0.02 -20.56 15.08
C VAL A 353 0.40 -21.95 15.57
N LEU A 354 0.82 -22.84 14.67
CA LEU A 354 1.37 -24.15 15.04
C LEU A 354 2.73 -24.02 15.74
N GLN A 355 3.55 -23.03 15.39
CA GLN A 355 4.81 -22.77 16.07
C GLN A 355 4.63 -22.08 17.44
N LYS A 356 3.74 -21.09 17.56
CA LYS A 356 3.47 -20.40 18.84
C LYS A 356 2.63 -21.25 19.82
N GLY A 357 1.83 -22.18 19.31
CA GLY A 357 1.11 -23.19 20.12
C GLY A 357 2.03 -24.30 20.67
N ARG A 358 3.19 -24.53 20.06
CA ARG A 358 4.34 -25.14 20.75
C ARG A 358 5.04 -24.04 21.54
N ALA A 359 4.47 -23.67 22.69
CA ALA A 359 5.34 -23.25 23.76
C ALA A 359 6.42 -24.34 23.86
N PRO A 360 7.72 -24.02 23.73
CA PRO A 360 8.72 -24.97 24.15
C PRO A 360 8.32 -25.30 25.59
N LEU A 361 8.01 -26.56 25.87
CA LEU A 361 8.18 -27.07 27.21
C LEU A 361 9.67 -26.85 27.47
N MET A 362 9.98 -25.65 27.96
CA MET A 362 11.25 -25.32 28.53
C MET A 362 11.23 -26.13 29.82
N VAL A 363 11.60 -27.40 29.68
CA VAL A 363 12.00 -28.22 30.80
C VAL A 363 13.10 -27.40 31.44
N ASP A 364 12.88 -26.90 32.65
CA ASP A 364 13.90 -26.22 33.45
C ASP A 364 15.12 -27.15 33.53
N LEU A 365 16.09 -26.96 32.64
CA LEU A 365 17.34 -27.71 32.66
C LEU A 365 18.13 -27.39 33.93
N ASP A 366 17.85 -26.25 34.55
CA ASP A 366 18.45 -25.82 35.82
C ASP A 366 18.01 -26.71 37.00
N LEU A 367 16.94 -27.51 36.87
CA LEU A 367 16.55 -28.51 37.86
C LEU A 367 17.27 -29.86 37.69
N LEU A 368 18.00 -30.08 36.58
CA LEU A 368 18.77 -31.30 36.34
C LEU A 368 20.24 -31.20 36.81
N ASP A 369 20.75 -29.99 37.07
CA ASP A 369 22.13 -29.81 37.56
C ASP A 369 22.31 -30.14 39.06
N SER A 370 21.23 -30.44 39.78
CA SER A 370 21.29 -30.78 41.22
C SER A 370 21.35 -32.28 41.53
N ASN A 371 21.32 -33.17 40.52
CA ASN A 371 21.35 -34.62 40.76
C ASN A 371 22.21 -35.38 39.72
N PRO A 372 23.48 -35.71 40.02
CA PRO A 372 24.37 -36.40 39.09
C PRO A 372 23.98 -37.87 38.80
N ALA A 373 22.88 -38.39 39.38
CA ALA A 373 22.42 -39.76 39.16
C ALA A 373 21.20 -39.88 38.22
N ALA A 374 20.63 -38.77 37.74
CA ALA A 374 19.44 -38.79 36.88
C ALA A 374 19.82 -38.76 35.39
N SER A 375 19.70 -39.89 34.69
CA SER A 375 19.79 -39.94 33.22
C SER A 375 18.39 -39.81 32.62
N VAL A 376 18.12 -38.73 31.90
CA VAL A 376 16.88 -38.57 31.11
C VAL A 376 17.19 -38.92 29.65
N ALA A 377 16.52 -39.93 29.12
CA ALA A 377 16.57 -40.27 27.69
C ALA A 377 15.24 -39.89 27.05
N VAL A 378 15.30 -39.08 25.99
CA VAL A 378 14.14 -38.68 25.20
C VAL A 378 14.09 -39.57 23.97
N PHE A 379 12.99 -40.33 23.83
CA PHE A 379 12.73 -41.15 22.65
C PHE A 379 11.56 -40.56 21.87
N ALA A 380 11.69 -40.47 20.56
CA ALA A 380 10.60 -40.15 19.65
C ALA A 380 10.09 -41.45 19.02
N VAL A 381 8.83 -41.80 19.28
CA VAL A 381 8.13 -42.91 18.62
C VAL A 381 6.76 -42.39 18.20
N ASP A 382 6.43 -42.49 16.92
CA ASP A 382 5.12 -42.17 16.32
C ASP A 382 4.50 -40.83 16.79
N ASP A 383 5.21 -39.73 16.57
CA ASP A 383 4.75 -38.36 16.87
C ASP A 383 4.34 -38.06 18.34
N GLN A 384 4.62 -38.98 19.27
CA GLN A 384 4.49 -38.73 20.72
C GLN A 384 5.85 -38.78 21.42
N LEU A 385 6.20 -37.70 22.10
CA LEU A 385 7.38 -37.64 22.97
C LEU A 385 7.02 -38.26 24.33
N LEU A 386 7.62 -39.41 24.64
CA LEU A 386 7.52 -40.06 25.95
C LEU A 386 8.79 -39.79 26.76
N LEU A 387 8.63 -39.16 27.93
CA LEU A 387 9.70 -38.98 28.91
C LEU A 387 9.71 -40.17 29.87
N GLN A 388 10.77 -40.96 29.83
CA GLN A 388 10.96 -42.07 30.77
C GLN A 388 12.09 -41.75 31.75
N CYS A 389 11.73 -41.42 32.99
CA CYS A 389 12.69 -41.18 34.06
C CYS A 389 13.07 -42.51 34.72
N ARG A 390 14.36 -42.87 34.68
CA ARG A 390 14.89 -44.07 35.33
C ARG A 390 15.68 -43.65 36.57
N TRP A 391 15.28 -44.15 37.74
CA TRP A 391 16.00 -43.94 39.00
C TRP A 391 16.82 -45.19 39.31
N SER A 392 18.15 -45.06 39.33
CA SER A 392 19.06 -46.08 39.83
C SER A 392 19.16 -45.93 41.35
N GLY A 393 18.73 -46.95 42.10
CA GLY A 393 18.93 -47.07 43.54
C GLY A 393 20.31 -47.60 43.89
#